data_AF-A0A942USX6-F1
#
_entry.id   AF-A0A942USX6-F1
#
_cell.length_a   1.000
_cell.length_b   1.000
_cell.length_c   1.000
_cell.angle_alpha   90.00
_cell.angle_beta   90.00
_cell.angle_gamma   90.00
#
_symmetry.space_group_name_H-M   'P 1'
#
loop_
_entity.id
_entity.type
_entity.pdbx_description
1 polymer ?
#
loop_
_entity_poly.entity_id
_entity_poly.type
_entity_poly.pdbx_seq_one_letter_code
_entity_poly.pdbx_strand_id
1 'polypeptide(L)' 'MVNAQFYWHVFELTGSINAYLMYKNLLIN' A
#
# COMPACT_ATOMS: atom_id res chain seq x y z
N MET A 1 -7.02 -3.47 10.23
CA MET A 1 -6.46 -4.69 9.61
C MET A 1 -5.46 -4.25 8.57
N VAL A 2 -4.23 -4.75 8.61
CA VAL A 2 -3.20 -4.39 7.61
C VAL A 2 -3.51 -5.17 6.34
N ASN A 3 -4.05 -4.48 5.32
CA ASN A 3 -4.45 -5.04 4.03
C ASN A 3 -4.07 -4.07 2.90
N ALA A 4 -4.37 -4.40 1.64
CA ALA A 4 -4.04 -3.53 0.51
C ALA A 4 -4.55 -2.09 0.69
N GLN A 5 -5.77 -1.89 1.21
CA GLN A 5 -6.32 -0.54 1.47
C GLN A 5 -5.50 0.26 2.48
N PHE A 6 -4.94 -0.38 3.52
CA PHE A 6 -4.06 0.29 4.47
C PHE A 6 -2.82 0.88 3.76
N TYR A 7 -2.16 0.09 2.91
CA TYR A 7 -0.98 0.54 2.19
C TYR A 7 -1.30 1.58 1.10
N TRP A 8 -2.46 1.46 0.46
CA TRP A 8 -2.95 2.50 -0.44
C TRP A 8 -3.11 3.84 0.29
N HIS A 9 -3.76 3.84 1.45
CA HIS A 9 -3.97 5.06 2.22
C HIS A 9 -2.66 5.67 2.74
N VAL A 10 -1.70 4.83 3.15
CA VAL A 10 -0.35 5.31 3.53
C VAL A 10 0.37 5.94 2.33
N PHE A 11 0.27 5.34 1.14
CA PHE A 11 0.83 5.93 -0.06
C PHE A 11 0.19 7.28 -0.40
N GLU A 12 -1.14 7.41 -0.32
CA GLU A 12 -1.84 8.68 -0.57
C GLU A 12 -1.39 9.81 0.38
N LEU A 13 -1.12 9.48 1.65
CA LEU A 13 -0.71 10.47 2.64
C LEU A 13 0.77 10.83 2.59
N THR A 14 1.63 9.90 2.19
CA THR A 14 3.09 10.05 2.34
C THR A 14 3.87 10.08 1.03
N GLY A 15 3.27 9.64 -0.08
CA GLY A 15 3.97 9.40 -1.34
C GLY A 15 5.03 8.29 -1.27
N SER A 16 5.02 7.48 -0.20
CA SER A 16 6.04 6.44 0.01
C SER A 16 5.96 5.34 -1.04
N ILE A 17 6.99 5.22 -1.87
CA ILE A 17 7.14 4.14 -2.86
C ILE A 17 7.04 2.75 -2.21
N ASN A 18 7.57 2.59 -1.00
CA ASN A 18 7.49 1.32 -0.29
C ASN A 18 6.05 0.93 0.05
N ALA A 19 5.20 1.92 0.39
CA ALA A 19 3.77 1.67 0.62
C ALA A 19 3.06 1.26 -0.69
N TYR A 20 3.38 1.89 -1.82
CA TYR A 20 2.84 1.50 -3.12
C TYR A 20 3.26 0.07 -3.52
N LEU A 21 4.53 -0.30 -3.32
CA LEU A 21 5.01 -1.66 -3.61
C LEU A 21 4.30 -2.70 -2.74
N MET A 22 4.07 -2.41 -1.46
CA MET A 22 3.32 -3.30 -0.56
C MET A 22 1.85 -3.42 -0.97
N TYR A 23 1.20 -2.31 -1.31
CA TYR A 23 -0.15 -2.31 -1.88
C TYR A 23 -0.23 -3.23 -3.12
N LYS A 24 0.72 -3.09 -4.05
CA LYS A 24 0.76 -3.90 -5.27
C LYS A 24 1.01 -5.38 -4.98
N ASN A 25 1.91 -5.71 -4.06
CA ASN A 25 2.22 -7.10 -3.71
C ASN A 25 1.01 -7.82 -3.09
N LEU A 26 0.23 -7.11 -2.27
CA LEU A 26 -0.98 -7.64 -1.64
C LEU A 26 -2.22 -7.69 -2.55
N LEU A 27 -2.14 -7.11 -3.75
CA LEU A 27 -3.24 -7.12 -4.73
C LEU A 27 -3.04 -8.19 -5.81
N ILE A 28 -1.79 -8.65 -5.98
CA ILE A 28 -1.39 -9.67 -6.96
C ILE A 28 -1.39 -11.08 -6.33
N ASN A 29 -1.22 -11.19 -5.01
CA ASN A 29 -1.39 -12.41 -4.23
C ASN A 29 -2.80 -12.48 -3.62
#